data_AF-A0A8T5T301-F1
#
_entry.id   AF-A0A8T5T301-F1
#
_cell.length_a   1.000
_cell.length_b   1.000
_cell.length_c   1.000
_cell.angle_alpha   90.00
_cell.angle_beta   90.00
_cell.angle_gamma   90.00
#
_symmetry.space_group_name_H-M   'P 1'
#
loop_
_entity.id
_entity.type
_entity.pdbx_description
1 polymer ?
#
loop_
_entity_poly.entity_id
_entity_poly.type
_entity_poly.pdbx_seq_one_letter_code
_entity_poly.pdbx_strand_id
1 'polypeptide(L)' 'MRHSKKDRILSIALVSPSIIAMFIFIYGFIGFTAYSSLSNWNKMKPDFTFVGLANYTRLFQSERFIIDMRNT' A
#
# COMPACT_ATOMS: atom_id res chain seq x y z
N MET A 1 -25.41 -33.34 10.29
CA MET A 1 -24.00 -32.98 10.60
C MET A 1 -23.99 -31.64 11.32
N ARG A 2 -23.80 -31.65 12.65
CA ARG A 2 -23.86 -30.43 13.48
C ARG A 2 -22.45 -29.87 13.60
N HIS A 3 -22.10 -28.89 12.76
CA HIS A 3 -20.85 -28.14 12.94
C HIS A 3 -20.87 -27.51 14.33
N SER A 4 -19.95 -27.93 15.20
CA SER A 4 -19.82 -27.36 16.52
C SER A 4 -19.27 -25.94 16.38
N LYS A 5 -19.77 -24.99 17.17
CA LYS A 5 -19.20 -23.62 17.22
C LYS A 5 -17.68 -23.65 17.46
N LYS A 6 -17.20 -24.69 18.17
CA LYS A 6 -15.78 -24.94 18.42
C LYS A 6 -14.99 -25.23 17.14
N ASP A 7 -15.53 -26.06 16.24
CA ASP A 7 -14.86 -26.41 14.98
C ASP A 7 -14.69 -25.16 14.10
N ARG A 8 -15.71 -24.29 14.07
CA ARG A 8 -15.64 -23.02 13.33
C ARG A 8 -14.55 -22.09 13.87
N ILE A 9 -14.42 -21.98 15.20
CA ILE A 9 -13.38 -21.17 15.82
C ILE A 9 -11.99 -21.75 15.53
N LEU A 10 -11.84 -23.09 15.60
CA LEU A 10 -10.58 -23.76 15.28
C LEU A 10 -10.19 -23.55 13.82
N SER A 11 -11.12 -23.67 12.87
CA SER A 11 -10.84 -23.41 11.45
C SER A 11 -10.39 -21.97 11.21
N ILE A 12 -11.03 -20.98 11.85
CA ILE A 12 -10.63 -19.56 11.72
C ILE A 12 -9.25 -19.33 12.35
N ALA A 13 -9.02 -19.89 13.55
CA ALA A 13 -7.74 -19.75 14.23
C ALA A 13 -6.58 -20.43 13.48
N LEU A 14 -6.87 -21.47 12.68
CA LEU A 14 -5.86 -22.14 11.87
C LEU A 14 -5.40 -21.28 10.68
N VAL A 15 -6.33 -20.56 10.03
CA VAL A 15 -6.03 -19.74 8.84
C VAL A 15 -5.66 -18.31 9.18
N SER A 16 -6.05 -17.83 10.37
CA SER A 16 -5.80 -16.44 10.80
C SER A 16 -4.32 -16.04 10.79
N PRO A 17 -3.32 -16.89 11.13
CA PRO A 17 -1.93 -16.47 11.14
C PRO A 17 -1.44 -16.13 9.72
N SER A 18 -1.79 -16.94 8.72
CA SER A 18 -1.44 -16.68 7.32
C SER A 18 -2.12 -15.42 6.79
N ILE A 19 -3.40 -15.24 7.12
CA ILE A 19 -4.15 -14.04 6.73
C ILE A 19 -3.54 -12.78 7.36
N ILE A 20 -3.20 -12.82 8.66
CA ILE A 20 -2.55 -11.71 9.35
C ILE A 20 -1.19 -11.40 8.72
N ALA A 21 -0.39 -12.43 8.43
CA ALA A 21 0.90 -12.25 7.76
C ALA A 21 0.75 -11.59 6.38
N MET A 22 -0.24 -12.03 5.59
CA MET A 22 -0.58 -11.38 4.31
C MET A 22 -0.98 -9.92 4.50
N PHE A 23 -1.83 -9.61 5.49
CA PHE A 23 -2.24 -8.24 5.78
C PHE A 23 -1.05 -7.36 6.14
N ILE A 24 -0.18 -7.82 7.04
CA ILE A 24 1.02 -7.07 7.44
C ILE A 24 1.91 -6.80 6.23
N PHE A 25 2.13 -7.82 5.40
CA PHE A 25 2.98 -7.68 4.22
C PHE A 25 2.37 -6.71 3.21
N ILE A 26 1.15 -6.98 2.74
CA ILE A 26 0.47 -6.18 1.71
C ILE A 26 0.34 -4.72 2.16
N TYR A 27 -0.25 -4.49 3.33
CA TYR A 27 -0.53 -3.14 3.78
C TYR A 27 0.71 -2.43 4.35
N GLY A 28 1.71 -3.16 4.81
CA GLY A 28 3.02 -2.61 5.16
C GLY A 28 3.70 -1.98 3.94
N PHE A 29 3.77 -2.70 2.82
CA PHE A 29 4.35 -2.16 1.59
C PHE A 29 3.49 -1.05 0.97
N ILE A 30 2.16 -1.21 0.94
CA ILE A 30 1.27 -0.14 0.46
C ILE A 30 1.44 1.12 1.31
N GLY A 31 1.48 0.98 2.64
CA GLY A 31 1.68 2.09 3.57
C GLY A 31 3.03 2.77 3.37
N PHE A 32 4.10 1.98 3.18
CA PHE A 32 5.42 2.51 2.87
C PHE A 32 5.45 3.26 1.53
N THR A 33 4.81 2.73 0.48
CA THR A 33 4.68 3.42 -0.81
C THR A 33 3.89 4.72 -0.68
N ALA A 34 2.79 4.73 0.07
CA ALA A 34 1.99 5.93 0.33
C ALA A 34 2.76 6.98 1.15
N TYR A 35 3.53 6.54 2.15
CA TYR A 35 4.41 7.44 2.90
C TYR A 35 5.50 8.05 2.02
N SER A 36 6.15 7.21 1.21
CA SER A 36 7.17 7.64 0.26
C SER A 36 6.62 8.58 -0.82
N SER A 37 5.38 8.40 -1.28
CA SER A 37 4.78 9.30 -2.28
C SER A 37 4.50 10.70 -1.73
N LEU A 38 4.37 10.82 -0.41
CA LEU A 38 4.19 12.09 0.30
C LEU A 38 5.51 12.67 0.85
N SER A 39 6.64 12.00 0.62
CA SER A 39 7.97 12.46 1.04
C SER A 39 8.79 13.01 -0.13
N ASN A 40 9.84 13.78 0.16
CA ASN A 40 10.71 14.37 -0.87
C ASN A 40 11.71 13.37 -1.50
N TRP A 41 11.33 12.11 -1.66
CA TRP A 41 12.23 11.07 -2.15
C TRP A 41 12.33 11.08 -3.69
N ASN A 42 12.92 12.15 -4.23
CA ASN A 42 13.08 12.36 -5.68
C ASN A 42 14.51 12.08 -6.18
N LYS A 43 15.43 11.70 -5.28
CA LYS A 43 16.85 11.48 -5.57
C LYS A 43 17.27 10.07 -5.17
N MET A 44 18.45 9.65 -5.62
CA MET A 44 19.01 8.34 -5.26
C MET A 44 19.21 8.17 -3.75
N LYS A 45 19.46 9.26 -3.01
CA LYS A 45 19.47 9.23 -1.55
C LYS A 45 18.04 9.42 -1.02
N PRO A 46 17.58 8.56 -0.10
CA PRO A 46 16.26 8.71 0.51
C PRO A 46 16.17 10.02 1.27
N ASP A 47 15.10 10.77 1.00
CA ASP A 47 14.71 11.97 1.73
C ASP A 47 13.24 11.80 2.17
N PHE A 48 13.07 11.56 3.47
CA PHE A 48 11.77 11.31 4.10
C PHE A 48 11.12 12.59 4.64
N THR A 49 11.60 13.77 4.22
CA THR A 49 10.94 15.04 4.52
C THR A 49 9.52 15.03 3.96
N PHE A 50 8.52 15.23 4.82
CA PHE A 50 7.12 15.24 4.42
C PHE A 50 6.82 16.50 3.61
N VAL A 51 6.39 16.31 2.36
CA VAL A 51 6.05 17.40 1.41
C VAL A 51 4.56 17.39 1.03
N GLY A 52 3.77 16.53 1.67
CA GLY A 52 2.34 16.39 1.39
C GLY A 52 2.10 16.05 -0.09
N LEU A 53 1.21 16.80 -0.74
CA LEU A 53 0.79 16.53 -2.12
C LEU A 53 1.70 17.18 -3.18
N ALA A 54 2.83 17.77 -2.81
CA ALA A 54 3.72 18.47 -3.75
C ALA A 54 4.26 17.58 -4.89
N ASN A 55 4.41 16.27 -4.65
CA ASN A 55 4.80 15.34 -5.70
C ASN A 55 3.69 15.12 -6.72
N TYR A 56 2.44 15.03 -6.25
CA TYR A 56 1.27 14.86 -7.12
C TYR A 56 1.03 16.12 -7.95
N THR A 57 1.09 17.31 -7.35
CA THR A 57 0.92 18.56 -8.11
C THR A 57 1.95 18.69 -9.23
N ARG A 58 3.22 18.38 -8.96
CA ARG A 58 4.30 18.36 -9.96
C ARG A 58 4.03 17.33 -11.07
N LEU A 59 3.53 16.15 -10.69
CA LEU A 59 3.24 15.07 -11.64
C LEU A 59 2.11 15.47 -12.60
N PHE A 60 1.00 16.01 -12.08
CA PHE A 60 -0.13 16.46 -12.89
C PHE A 60 0.15 17.72 -13.72
N GLN A 61 1.20 18.48 -13.39
CA GLN A 61 1.70 19.58 -14.21
C GLN A 61 2.61 19.10 -15.36
N SER A 62 3.03 17.83 -15.37
CA SER A 62 3.86 17.28 -16.43
C SER A 62 3.02 16.92 -17.66
N GLU A 63 3.28 17.57 -18.78
CA GLU A 63 2.63 17.22 -20.07
C GLU A 63 2.84 15.75 -20.42
N ARG A 64 4.06 15.24 -20.20
CA ARG A 64 4.40 13.84 -20.46
C ARG A 64 3.49 12.90 -19.69
N PHE A 65 3.29 13.14 -18.39
CA PHE A 65 2.43 12.30 -17.56
C PHE A 65 0.98 12.30 -18.05
N ILE A 66 0.45 13.47 -18.44
CA ILE A 66 -0.90 13.59 -18.97
C ILE A 66 -1.05 12.86 -20.31
N ILE A 67 -0.05 12.94 -21.19
CA ILE A 67 -0.04 12.21 -22.46
C ILE A 67 -0.03 10.70 -22.19
N ASP A 68 0.85 10.22 -21.31
CA ASP A 68 0.97 8.80 -20.97
C ASP A 68 -0.35 8.24 -20.38
N MET A 69 -1.03 9.02 -19.52
CA MET A 69 -2.36 8.66 -18.97
C MET A 69 -3.46 8.57 -20.03
N ARG A 70 -3.39 9.33 -21.12
CA ARG A 70 -4.39 9.30 -22.20
C ARG A 70 -4.17 8.14 -23.17
N ASN A 71 -2.94 7.67 -23.27
CA ASN A 71 -2.54 6.62 -24.20
C ASN A 71 -2.67 5.19 -23.63
N THR A 72 -3.01 5.05 -22.34
CA THR A 72 -3.24 3.78 -21.64
C THR A 72 -4.72 3.61 -21.32
#